data_AF-A0AA42VGJ4-F1
#
_entry.id   AF-A0AA42VGJ4-F1
#
_cell.length_a   1.000
_cell.length_b   1.000
_cell.length_c   1.000
_cell.angle_alpha   90.00
_cell.angle_beta   90.00
_cell.angle_gamma   90.00
#
_symmetry.space_group_name_H-M   'P 1'
#
loop_
_entity.id
_entity.type
_entity.pdbx_description
1 polymer ?
#
loop_
_entity_poly.entity_id
_entity_poly.type
_entity_poly.pdbx_seq_one_letter_code
_entity_poly.pdbx_strand_id
1 'polypeptide(L)' 'MFVSKQDWIAIDGEVVAVSLQGKGSSVKVVGLFRGHWITGTGCTESAAKSCWKRKAEYEANR' A
#
# COMPACT_ATOMS: atom_id res chain seq x y z
N MET A 1 19.83 3.01 -1.00
CA MET A 1 19.37 2.45 0.29
C MET A 1 17.99 1.84 0.06
N PHE A 2 17.85 0.53 0.24
CA PHE A 2 16.53 -0.11 0.22
C PHE A 2 15.95 -0.01 1.63
N VAL A 3 14.87 0.73 1.79
CA VAL A 3 14.18 0.84 3.09
C VAL A 3 12.94 -0.03 2.99
N SER A 4 12.92 -1.12 3.77
CA SER A 4 11.73 -1.92 3.99
C SER A 4 11.20 -1.60 5.39
N LYS A 5 9.98 -1.08 5.47
CA LYS A 5 9.30 -0.75 6.73
C LYS A 5 7.90 -1.34 6.72
N GLN A 6 7.48 -1.89 7.86
CA GLN A 6 6.08 -2.25 8.08
C GLN A 6 5.28 -1.03 8.54
N ASP A 7 4.05 -0.91 8.05
CA ASP A 7 3.15 0.18 8.34
C ASP A 7 1.71 -0.35 8.29
N TRP A 8 0.76 0.46 8.74
CA TRP A 8 -0.63 0.06 8.88
C TRP A 8 -1.51 1.10 8.20
N ILE A 9 -2.35 0.66 7.27
CA ILE A 9 -3.27 1.54 6.55
C ILE A 9 -4.70 1.22 6.97
N ALA A 10 -5.41 2.23 7.45
CA ALA A 10 -6.84 2.16 7.71
C ALA A 10 -7.63 2.39 6.42
N ILE A 11 -8.46 1.42 6.04
CA ILE A 11 -9.32 1.42 4.85
C ILE A 11 -10.64 0.71 5.18
N ASP A 12 -11.76 1.36 4.87
CA ASP A 12 -13.11 0.81 5.09
C ASP A 12 -13.38 0.31 6.53
N GLY A 13 -12.75 0.94 7.53
CA GLY A 13 -12.84 0.52 8.94
C GLY A 13 -11.92 -0.65 9.32
N GLU A 14 -11.21 -1.24 8.35
CA GLU A 14 -10.20 -2.26 8.57
C GLU A 14 -8.79 -1.66 8.64
N VAL A 15 -7.93 -2.21 9.50
CA VAL A 15 -6.52 -1.84 9.59
C VAL A 15 -5.68 -2.92 8.94
N VAL A 16 -5.04 -2.60 7.82
CA VAL A 16 -4.31 -3.56 7.00
C VAL A 16 -2.81 -3.37 7.19
N ALA A 17 -2.12 -4.46 7.50
CA ALA A 17 -0.66 -4.47 7.54
C ALA A 17 -0.10 -4.37 6.12
N VAL A 18 0.77 -3.39 5.89
CA VAL A 18 1.44 -3.18 4.61
C VAL A 18 2.95 -3.07 4.80
N SER A 19 3.69 -3.46 3.76
CA SER A 19 5.12 -3.28 3.66
C SER A 19 5.43 -2.16 2.68
N LEU A 20 6.07 -1.10 3.16
CA LEU A 20 6.66 -0.06 2.33
C LEU A 20 8.06 -0.48 1.91
N GLN A 21 8.33 -0.39 0.62
CA GLN A 21 9.63 -0.64 0.01
C GLN A 21 10.04 0.61 -0.77
N GLY A 22 11.05 1.32 -0.28
CA GLY A 22 11.68 2.43 -0.99
C GLY A 22 12.86 1.94 -1.83
N LYS A 23 12.88 2.29 -3.12
CA LYS A 23 14.01 2.05 -4.03
C LYS A 23 14.30 3.32 -4.85
N GLY A 24 15.35 4.05 -4.46
CA GLY A 24 15.75 5.29 -5.13
C GLY A 24 14.66 6.35 -5.04
N SER A 25 14.17 6.83 -6.18
CA SER A 25 13.09 7.82 -6.31
C SER A 25 11.67 7.21 -6.35
N SER A 26 11.54 5.90 -6.11
CA SER A 26 10.25 5.22 -6.11
C SER A 26 9.97 4.54 -4.77
N VAL A 27 8.72 4.62 -4.35
CA VAL A 27 8.16 3.94 -3.18
C VAL A 27 7.07 2.98 -3.64
N LYS A 28 7.10 1.78 -3.08
CA LYS A 28 6.11 0.72 -3.28
C LYS A 28 5.46 0.38 -1.94
N VAL A 29 4.16 0.17 -1.94
CA VAL A 29 3.38 -0.33 -0.80
C VAL A 29 2.77 -1.67 -1.22
N VAL A 30 2.99 -2.71 -0.44
CA VAL A 30 2.44 -4.05 -0.69
C VAL A 30 1.68 -4.52 0.53
N GLY A 31 0.47 -5.01 0.35
CA GLY A 31 -0.36 -5.51 1.45
C GLY A 31 -1.38 -6.52 0.96
N LEU A 32 -1.81 -7.40 1.85
CA LEU A 32 -2.89 -8.36 1.60
C LEU A 32 -4.18 -7.75 2.14
N PHE A 33 -5.18 -7.56 1.27
CA PHE A 33 -6.48 -7.02 1.64
C PHE A 33 -7.58 -7.96 1.15
N ARG A 34 -8.43 -8.46 2.06
CA ARG A 34 -9.54 -9.39 1.79
C ARG A 34 -9.16 -10.60 0.89
N GLY A 35 -7.94 -11.12 1.07
CA GLY A 35 -7.42 -12.26 0.28
C GLY A 35 -6.72 -11.87 -1.03
N HIS A 36 -6.68 -10.58 -1.38
CA HIS A 36 -6.04 -10.08 -2.59
C HIS A 36 -4.74 -9.34 -2.28
N TRP A 37 -3.68 -9.69 -3.01
CA TRP A 37 -2.40 -8.97 -2.94
C TRP A 37 -2.48 -7.67 -3.72
N ILE A 38 -2.41 -6.55 -3.00
CA ILE A 38 -2.52 -5.22 -3.58
C ILE A 38 -1.16 -4.54 -3.51
N THR A 39 -0.79 -3.90 -4.61
CA THR A 39 0.45 -3.14 -4.75
C THR A 39 0.16 -1.72 -5.21
N GLY A 40 0.53 -0.75 -4.39
CA GLY A 40 0.57 0.68 -4.73
C GLY A 40 2.00 1.14 -5.00
N THR A 41 2.16 2.08 -5.92
CA THR A 41 3.46 2.67 -6.26
C THR A 41 3.32 4.18 -6.37
N GLY A 42 4.40 4.90 -6.04
CA GLY A 42 4.45 6.35 -6.14
C GLY A 42 5.87 6.88 -5.98
N CYS A 43 6.08 8.17 -6.25
CA CYS A 43 7.37 8.83 -6.02
C CYS A 43 7.62 9.16 -4.54
N THR A 44 6.58 9.08 -3.71
CA THR A 44 6.61 9.32 -2.26
C THR A 44 5.81 8.25 -1.53
N GLU A 45 6.03 8.11 -0.22
CA GLU A 45 5.26 7.20 0.63
C GLU A 45 3.77 7.52 0.57
N SER A 46 3.37 8.80 0.67
CA SER A 46 1.99 9.22 0.58
C SER A 46 1.34 8.87 -0.76
N ALA A 47 2.05 9.06 -1.88
CA ALA A 47 1.55 8.70 -3.20
C ALA A 47 1.37 7.19 -3.34
N ALA A 48 2.34 6.40 -2.86
CA ALA A 48 2.27 4.95 -2.90
C ALA A 48 1.15 4.38 -2.00
N LYS A 49 0.95 4.96 -0.80
CA LYS A 49 -0.15 4.63 0.11
C LYS A 49 -1.52 4.97 -0.50
N SER A 50 -1.66 6.15 -1.10
CA SER A 50 -2.90 6.55 -1.78
C SER A 50 -3.21 5.64 -2.99
N CYS A 51 -2.20 5.30 -3.79
CA CYS A 51 -2.34 4.35 -4.90
C CYS A 51 -2.78 2.96 -4.41
N TRP A 52 -2.19 2.46 -3.32
CA TRP A 52 -2.59 1.20 -2.69
C TRP A 52 -4.04 1.27 -2.19
N LYS A 53 -4.41 2.34 -1.47
CA LYS A 53 -5.74 2.54 -0.92
C LYS A 53 -6.81 2.56 -2.01
N ARG A 54 -6.61 3.32 -3.08
CA ARG A 54 -7.54 3.38 -4.22
C ARG A 54 -7.77 1.99 -4.85
N LYS A 55 -6.73 1.17 -4.97
CA LYS A 55 -6.86 -0.20 -5.48
C LYS A 55 -7.61 -1.11 -4.52
N ALA A 56 -7.34 -1.00 -3.23
CA ALA A 56 -8.06 -1.73 -2.20
C ALA A 56 -9.54 -1.35 -2.12
N GLU A 57 -9.87 -0.05 -2.24
CA GLU A 57 -11.25 0.43 -2.34
C GLU A 57 -11.95 -0.11 -3.59
N TYR A 58 -11.24 -0.20 -4.72
CA TYR A 58 -11.77 -0.81 -5.94
C TYR A 58 -12.06 -2.31 -5.77
N GLU A 59 -11.13 -3.07 -5.17
CA GLU A 59 -11.34 -4.50 -4.88
C GLU A 59 -12.43 -4.74 -3.83
N ALA A 60 -12.63 -3.83 -2.86
CA ALA A 60 -13.70 -3.93 -1.87
C ALA A 60 -15.11 -3.82 -2.49
N ASN A 61 -15.23 -3.08 -3.60
CA ASN A 61 -16.48 -2.81 -4.31
C ASN A 61 -16.70 -3.75 -5.51
N ARG A 62 -15.79 -4.70 -5.76
CA ARG A 62 -15.97 -5.79 -6.73
C ARG A 62 -16.71 -6.96 -6.09
#